data_AF-A0A401TTC4-F1
#
_entry.id   AF-A0A401TTC4-F1
#
_cell.length_a   1.000
_cell.length_b   1.000
_cell.length_c   1.000
_cell.angle_alpha   90.00
_cell.angle_beta   90.00
_cell.angle_gamma   90.00
#
_symmetry.space_group_name_H-M   'P 1'
#
loop_
_entity.id
_entity.type
_entity.pdbx_description
1 polymer ?
#
loop_
_entity_poly.entity_id
_entity_poly.type
_entity_poly.pdbx_seq_one_letter_code
_entity_poly.pdbx_strand_id
1 'polypeptide(L)'
;MADDGAAAVALPEVPLLAVLPGTGGLTRVVDKRKVRRDHADFFCTIEEGIKGKRAVQWRLVDEIAPNSKLEGKLAERVKEFAAKSKRNGAGKGLALTPLERTIDDSAILYGFVSVDIDRAARIATISIKAPEAAAPADIDGMVGQGAAFWPLQVARELDDAILHLRINELGIAMLVFKSHGDRANVVSHDAFLEANKAHWLVNEIRHYWKRVLKRIDVTSRTLVTLVEPGSCFVGTLAELVFAADRSYMLIGQKQGDNRPPPA
;
A
#
# COMPACT_ATOMS: atom_id res chain seq x y z
N MET A 1 22.32 -17.89 6.14
CA MET A 1 22.70 -18.51 4.84
C MET A 1 23.42 -19.83 5.11
N ALA A 2 23.26 -20.85 4.27
CA ALA A 2 24.02 -22.08 4.41
C ALA A 2 25.52 -21.83 4.21
N ASP A 3 26.37 -22.48 5.00
CA ASP A 3 27.82 -22.48 4.85
C ASP A 3 28.26 -23.85 4.31
N ASP A 4 28.01 -24.06 3.01
CA ASP A 4 28.19 -25.35 2.31
C ASP A 4 29.14 -25.26 1.11
N GLY A 5 29.75 -24.08 0.88
CA GLY A 5 30.63 -23.80 -0.26
C GLY A 5 29.90 -23.50 -1.59
N ALA A 6 28.60 -23.81 -1.68
CA ALA A 6 27.78 -23.57 -2.86
C ALA A 6 26.98 -22.27 -2.74
N ALA A 7 26.31 -22.06 -1.61
CA ALA A 7 25.41 -20.93 -1.39
C ALA A 7 26.14 -19.57 -1.43
N ALA A 8 25.61 -18.65 -2.25
CA ALA A 8 26.08 -17.28 -2.39
C ALA A 8 24.91 -16.29 -2.37
N VAL A 9 25.19 -15.05 -1.96
CA VAL A 9 24.35 -13.91 -2.31
C VAL A 9 25.04 -13.13 -3.43
N ALA A 10 24.29 -12.62 -4.41
CA ALA A 10 24.82 -11.90 -5.57
C ALA A 10 23.87 -10.79 -6.01
N LEU A 11 24.41 -9.75 -6.63
CA LEU A 11 23.68 -8.73 -7.40
C LEU A 11 24.35 -8.58 -8.77
N PRO A 12 24.11 -9.53 -9.70
CA PRO A 12 24.83 -9.60 -10.97
C PRO A 12 24.22 -8.69 -12.05
N GLU A 13 23.27 -7.81 -11.70
CA GLU A 13 22.52 -7.01 -12.67
C GLU A 13 23.43 -6.13 -13.54
N VAL A 14 24.52 -5.58 -13.00
CA VAL A 14 25.46 -4.75 -13.76
C VAL A 14 26.25 -5.59 -14.77
N PRO A 15 27.02 -6.63 -14.36
CA PRO A 15 27.83 -7.41 -15.30
C PRO A 15 27.00 -8.26 -16.28
N LEU A 16 25.86 -8.82 -15.87
CA LEU A 16 25.08 -9.74 -16.72
C LEU A 16 23.99 -9.06 -17.54
N LEU A 17 23.41 -7.97 -17.04
CA LEU A 17 22.20 -7.38 -17.63
C LEU A 17 22.38 -5.91 -18.01
N ALA A 18 23.53 -5.29 -17.71
CA ALA A 18 23.80 -3.87 -17.91
C ALA A 18 22.75 -2.94 -17.28
N VAL A 19 22.15 -3.35 -16.17
CA VAL A 19 21.18 -2.55 -15.38
C VAL A 19 21.56 -2.54 -13.90
N LEU A 20 21.04 -1.58 -13.16
CA LEU A 20 21.23 -1.55 -11.71
C LEU A 20 20.26 -2.53 -11.02
N PRO A 21 20.57 -2.98 -9.78
CA PRO A 21 19.63 -3.63 -8.87
C PRO A 21 18.43 -2.73 -8.49
N GLY A 22 17.52 -2.51 -9.44
CA GLY A 22 16.52 -1.44 -9.45
C GLY A 22 15.34 -1.63 -8.51
N THR A 23 15.19 -2.80 -7.89
CA THR A 23 14.14 -3.11 -6.89
C THR A 23 14.47 -2.55 -5.49
N GLY A 24 15.29 -1.49 -5.44
CA GLY A 24 15.88 -0.92 -4.24
C GLY A 24 16.99 -1.77 -3.65
N GLY A 25 17.68 -2.58 -4.47
CA GLY A 25 18.81 -3.42 -4.05
C GLY A 25 19.95 -2.57 -3.50
N LEU A 26 20.45 -1.62 -4.31
CA LEU A 26 21.54 -0.71 -3.92
C LEU A 26 21.18 0.14 -2.69
N THR A 27 19.97 0.70 -2.67
CA THR A 27 19.47 1.45 -1.51
C THR A 27 19.47 0.60 -0.24
N ARG A 28 19.08 -0.68 -0.31
CA ARG A 28 19.13 -1.56 0.88
C ARG A 28 20.56 -1.96 1.24
N VAL A 29 21.45 -2.19 0.27
CA VAL A 29 22.87 -2.50 0.53
C VAL A 29 23.53 -1.36 1.31
N VAL A 30 23.35 -0.12 0.87
CA VAL A 30 23.97 1.04 1.51
C VAL A 30 23.21 1.49 2.75
N ASP A 31 21.89 1.70 2.64
CA ASP A 31 21.14 2.37 3.71
C ASP A 31 20.62 1.43 4.78
N LYS A 32 20.26 0.18 4.43
CA LYS A 32 19.77 -0.82 5.40
C LYS A 32 20.89 -1.68 5.96
N ARG A 33 21.70 -2.27 5.09
CA ARG A 33 22.79 -3.20 5.48
C ARG A 33 24.07 -2.47 5.90
N LYS A 34 24.19 -1.17 5.57
CA LYS A 34 25.36 -0.34 5.90
C LYS A 34 26.66 -0.99 5.44
N VAL A 35 26.63 -1.57 4.24
CA VAL A 35 27.82 -2.13 3.57
C VAL A 35 28.72 -0.96 3.16
N ARG A 36 30.03 -1.11 3.34
CA ARG A 36 31.01 -0.10 2.90
C ARG A 36 30.92 0.06 1.38
N ARG A 37 30.99 1.29 0.87
CA ARG A 37 30.66 1.59 -0.54
C ARG A 37 31.54 0.84 -1.54
N ASP A 38 32.82 0.66 -1.24
CA ASP A 38 33.77 -0.13 -2.03
C ASP A 38 33.46 -1.65 -2.01
N HIS A 39 33.03 -2.19 -0.86
CA HIS A 39 32.55 -3.58 -0.81
C HIS A 39 31.25 -3.74 -1.60
N ALA A 40 30.37 -2.74 -1.57
CA ALA A 40 29.13 -2.73 -2.33
C ALA A 40 29.39 -2.63 -3.83
N ASP A 41 30.35 -1.80 -4.25
CA ASP A 41 30.82 -1.69 -5.64
C ASP A 41 31.30 -3.05 -6.15
N PHE A 42 32.30 -3.64 -5.47
CA PHE A 42 32.80 -4.98 -5.80
C PHE A 42 31.68 -6.03 -5.82
N PHE A 43 30.75 -5.98 -4.86
CA PHE A 43 29.63 -6.92 -4.78
C PHE A 43 28.67 -6.82 -5.98
N CYS A 44 28.49 -5.63 -6.54
CA CYS A 44 27.57 -5.40 -7.67
C CYS A 44 28.23 -5.56 -9.05
N THR A 45 29.56 -5.73 -9.11
CA THR A 45 30.33 -5.86 -10.35
C THR A 45 30.92 -7.26 -10.58
N ILE A 46 30.52 -8.25 -9.77
CA ILE A 46 30.88 -9.66 -9.94
C ILE A 46 29.64 -10.51 -10.14
N GLU A 47 29.77 -11.61 -10.86
CA GLU A 47 28.64 -12.49 -11.18
C GLU A 47 28.43 -13.55 -10.09
N GLU A 48 29.51 -14.08 -9.53
CA GLU A 48 29.51 -15.22 -8.61
C GLU A 48 29.02 -14.86 -7.20
N GLY A 49 29.09 -13.57 -6.85
CA GLY A 49 28.68 -13.04 -5.56
C GLY A 49 29.63 -13.40 -4.40
N ILE A 50 29.09 -13.35 -3.18
CA ILE A 50 29.86 -13.49 -1.94
C ILE A 50 29.31 -14.64 -1.09
N LYS A 51 30.21 -15.51 -0.63
CA LYS A 51 29.92 -16.74 0.13
C LYS A 51 30.46 -16.69 1.56
N GLY A 52 29.94 -17.58 2.40
CA GLY A 52 30.48 -17.91 3.73
C GLY A 52 30.75 -16.71 4.63
N LYS A 53 31.84 -16.79 5.40
CA LYS A 53 32.22 -15.76 6.41
C LYS A 53 32.35 -14.35 5.83
N ARG A 54 32.80 -14.22 4.58
CA ARG A 54 32.94 -12.92 3.90
C ARG A 54 31.59 -12.21 3.76
N ALA A 55 30.51 -12.94 3.48
CA ALA A 55 29.17 -12.36 3.36
C ALA A 55 28.69 -11.72 4.68
N VAL A 56 29.02 -12.33 5.82
CA VAL A 56 28.71 -11.79 7.16
C VAL A 56 29.61 -10.60 7.48
N GLN A 57 30.92 -10.72 7.27
CA GLN A 57 31.89 -9.65 7.53
C GLN A 57 31.56 -8.37 6.75
N TRP A 58 31.07 -8.53 5.53
CA TRP A 58 30.66 -7.42 4.68
C TRP A 58 29.21 -6.96 4.92
N ARG A 59 28.51 -7.56 5.90
CA ARG A 59 27.13 -7.26 6.28
C ARG A 59 26.07 -7.57 5.21
N LEU A 60 26.41 -8.38 4.19
CA LEU A 60 25.49 -8.78 3.13
C LEU A 60 24.41 -9.73 3.65
N VAL A 61 24.77 -10.57 4.63
CA VAL A 61 23.84 -11.43 5.39
C VAL A 61 24.06 -11.24 6.89
N ASP A 62 23.09 -11.60 7.71
CA ASP A 62 23.18 -11.47 9.17
C ASP A 62 24.01 -12.60 9.80
N GLU A 63 23.84 -13.83 9.29
CA GLU A 63 24.51 -15.02 9.83
C GLU A 63 24.63 -16.14 8.80
N ILE A 64 25.54 -17.07 9.12
CA ILE A 64 25.75 -18.32 8.39
C ILE A 64 25.68 -19.50 9.35
N ALA A 65 25.30 -20.67 8.83
CA ALA A 65 25.28 -21.92 9.59
C ALA A 65 25.70 -23.09 8.68
N PRO A 66 26.46 -24.08 9.18
CA PRO A 66 26.71 -25.32 8.45
C PRO A 66 25.38 -25.97 8.04
N ASN A 67 25.36 -26.63 6.89
CA ASN A 67 24.12 -27.20 6.34
C ASN A 67 23.39 -28.10 7.34
N SER A 68 24.13 -28.94 8.07
CA SER A 68 23.59 -29.85 9.11
C SER A 68 22.94 -29.15 10.31
N LYS A 69 23.13 -27.83 10.48
CA LYS A 69 22.58 -27.03 11.59
C LYS A 69 21.65 -25.92 11.13
N LEU A 70 21.42 -25.77 9.82
CA LEU A 70 20.70 -24.63 9.25
C LEU A 70 19.25 -24.57 9.75
N GLU A 71 18.53 -25.69 9.70
CA GLU A 71 17.13 -25.77 10.15
C GLU A 71 16.99 -25.45 11.64
N GLY A 72 17.89 -25.98 12.47
CA GLY A 72 17.92 -25.69 13.91
C GLY A 72 18.14 -24.19 14.18
N LYS A 73 19.10 -23.58 13.47
CA LYS A 73 19.37 -22.14 13.58
C LYS A 73 18.19 -21.29 13.10
N LEU A 74 17.54 -21.68 12.01
CA LEU A 74 16.34 -21.01 11.53
C LEU A 74 15.22 -21.09 12.59
N ALA A 75 14.98 -22.26 13.17
CA ALA A 75 13.97 -22.44 14.21
C ALA A 75 14.24 -21.57 15.46
N GLU A 76 15.50 -21.46 15.87
CA GLU A 76 15.91 -20.55 16.96
C GLU A 76 15.59 -19.09 16.62
N ARG A 77 15.99 -18.61 15.43
CA ARG A 77 15.73 -17.23 14.99
C ARG A 77 14.25 -16.91 14.83
N VAL A 78 13.48 -17.84 14.29
CA VAL A 78 12.03 -17.68 14.15
C VAL A 78 11.39 -17.51 15.54
N LYS A 79 11.77 -18.32 16.53
CA LYS A 79 11.29 -18.17 17.91
C LYS A 79 11.70 -16.82 18.52
N GLU A 80 12.95 -16.40 18.32
CA GLU A 80 13.45 -15.11 18.82
C GLU A 80 12.65 -13.92 18.25
N PHE A 81 12.39 -13.90 16.94
CA PHE A 81 11.63 -12.82 16.31
C PHE A 81 10.14 -12.89 16.63
N ALA A 82 9.56 -14.09 16.72
CA ALA A 82 8.18 -14.26 17.14
C ALA A 82 7.95 -13.71 18.55
N ALA A 83 8.90 -13.91 19.48
CA ALA A 83 8.81 -13.39 20.85
C ALA A 83 8.84 -11.85 20.94
N LYS A 84 9.31 -11.15 19.89
CA LYS A 84 9.31 -9.67 19.80
C LYS A 84 8.00 -9.12 19.23
N SER A 85 7.14 -9.98 18.69
CA SER A 85 5.86 -9.56 18.11
C SER A 85 4.89 -9.14 19.21
N LYS A 86 4.20 -8.02 19.00
CA LYS A 86 3.10 -7.57 19.87
C LYS A 86 1.75 -8.19 19.48
N ARG A 87 1.70 -8.96 18.39
CA ARG A 87 0.47 -9.60 17.93
C ARG A 87 0.11 -10.73 18.87
N ASN A 88 -1.15 -10.82 19.28
CA ASN A 88 -1.66 -12.03 19.91
C ASN A 88 -1.70 -13.14 18.83
N GLY A 89 -0.88 -14.17 19.01
CA GLY A 89 -0.81 -15.32 18.10
C GLY A 89 -2.02 -16.25 18.19
N ALA A 90 -2.92 -16.02 19.15
CA ALA A 90 -4.18 -16.72 19.29
C ALA A 90 -5.34 -15.87 18.78
N GLY A 91 -6.26 -16.48 18.02
CA GLY A 91 -7.48 -15.84 17.51
C GLY A 91 -7.80 -16.23 16.08
N LYS A 92 -9.03 -15.93 15.64
CA LYS A 92 -9.46 -16.12 14.25
C LYS A 92 -8.90 -14.98 13.40
N GLY A 93 -8.25 -15.32 12.29
CA GLY A 93 -7.86 -14.33 11.29
C GLY A 93 -9.08 -13.73 10.57
N LEU A 94 -8.83 -12.66 9.80
CA LEU A 94 -9.82 -12.10 8.87
C LEU A 94 -9.54 -12.64 7.46
N ALA A 95 -10.53 -13.28 6.86
CA ALA A 95 -10.44 -13.74 5.48
C ALA A 95 -10.63 -12.56 4.51
N LEU A 96 -9.64 -12.30 3.67
CA LEU A 96 -9.76 -11.33 2.57
C LEU A 96 -10.45 -12.02 1.39
N THR A 97 -11.78 -11.96 1.37
CA THR A 97 -12.60 -12.48 0.25
C THR A 97 -12.27 -11.74 -1.05
N PRO A 98 -12.44 -12.36 -2.24
CA PRO A 98 -12.26 -11.67 -3.52
C PRO A 98 -13.00 -10.32 -3.57
N LEU A 99 -12.44 -9.35 -4.29
CA LEU A 99 -13.13 -8.10 -4.55
C LEU A 99 -14.18 -8.32 -5.64
N GLU A 100 -15.41 -7.90 -5.36
CA GLU A 100 -16.43 -7.77 -6.39
C GLU A 100 -16.05 -6.59 -7.29
N ARG A 101 -15.71 -6.88 -8.54
CA ARG A 101 -15.26 -5.89 -9.53
C ARG A 101 -15.81 -6.22 -10.91
N THR A 102 -16.43 -5.22 -11.55
CA THR A 102 -16.81 -5.27 -12.96
C THR A 102 -15.90 -4.32 -13.74
N ILE A 103 -15.35 -4.79 -14.86
CA ILE A 103 -14.54 -3.97 -15.78
C ILE A 103 -15.24 -3.98 -17.13
N ASP A 104 -15.58 -2.79 -17.61
CA ASP A 104 -16.13 -2.53 -18.93
C ASP A 104 -15.14 -1.65 -19.73
N ASP A 105 -15.44 -1.36 -21.00
CA ASP A 105 -14.54 -0.62 -21.91
C ASP A 105 -14.13 0.78 -21.41
N SER A 106 -15.02 1.41 -20.64
CA SER A 106 -14.88 2.78 -20.13
C SER A 106 -15.06 2.90 -18.62
N ALA A 107 -15.21 1.78 -17.89
CA ALA A 107 -15.47 1.85 -16.46
C ALA A 107 -14.88 0.68 -15.67
N ILE A 108 -14.55 0.94 -14.40
CA ILE A 108 -14.25 -0.08 -13.40
C ILE A 108 -15.14 0.18 -12.20
N LEU A 109 -15.95 -0.80 -11.82
CA LEU A 109 -16.96 -0.66 -10.77
C LEU A 109 -16.66 -1.61 -9.61
N TYR A 110 -16.68 -1.05 -8.40
CA TYR A 110 -16.59 -1.77 -7.12
C TYR A 110 -17.77 -1.35 -6.21
N GLY A 111 -17.74 -1.74 -4.93
CA GLY A 111 -18.78 -1.37 -3.97
C GLY A 111 -18.74 0.09 -3.53
N PHE A 112 -17.55 0.61 -3.22
CA PHE A 112 -17.32 1.99 -2.75
C PHE A 112 -16.41 2.80 -3.67
N VAL A 113 -15.75 2.18 -4.65
CA VAL A 113 -14.95 2.87 -5.67
C VAL A 113 -15.58 2.66 -7.03
N SER A 114 -15.58 3.70 -7.86
CA SER A 114 -15.78 3.56 -9.30
C SER A 114 -14.74 4.37 -10.06
N VAL A 115 -14.44 3.93 -11.28
CA VAL A 115 -13.53 4.60 -12.19
C VAL A 115 -14.26 4.79 -13.51
N ASP A 116 -14.36 6.01 -13.98
CA ASP A 116 -14.84 6.37 -15.31
C ASP A 116 -13.65 6.78 -16.18
N ILE A 117 -13.52 6.22 -17.38
CA ILE A 117 -12.33 6.33 -18.23
C ILE A 117 -12.69 7.02 -19.54
N ASP A 118 -12.31 8.29 -19.64
CA ASP A 118 -12.36 9.06 -20.89
C ASP A 118 -11.02 8.96 -21.62
N ARG A 119 -10.97 8.11 -22.64
CA ARG A 119 -9.76 7.87 -23.45
C ARG A 119 -9.44 9.02 -24.40
N ALA A 120 -10.45 9.76 -24.83
CA ALA A 120 -10.27 10.90 -25.72
C ALA A 120 -9.62 12.07 -24.96
N ALA A 121 -10.12 12.34 -23.74
CA ALA A 121 -9.52 13.32 -22.84
C ALA A 121 -8.24 12.80 -22.14
N ARG A 122 -8.04 11.47 -22.13
CA ARG A 122 -6.99 10.76 -21.37
C ARG A 122 -7.08 10.99 -19.86
N ILE A 123 -8.31 10.96 -19.34
CA ILE A 123 -8.65 11.18 -17.94
C ILE A 123 -9.34 9.93 -17.39
N ALA A 124 -8.95 9.49 -16.20
CA ALA A 124 -9.73 8.55 -15.40
C ALA A 124 -10.24 9.24 -14.13
N THR A 125 -11.56 9.27 -13.93
CA THR A 125 -12.19 9.83 -12.75
C THR A 125 -12.49 8.74 -11.74
N ILE A 126 -11.77 8.76 -10.62
CA ILE A 126 -11.94 7.85 -9.49
C ILE A 126 -12.91 8.49 -8.50
N SER A 127 -14.05 7.86 -8.30
CA SER A 127 -15.11 8.28 -7.38
C SER A 127 -15.16 7.37 -6.17
N ILE A 128 -15.13 7.96 -4.97
CA ILE A 128 -15.16 7.22 -3.69
C ILE A 128 -16.45 7.53 -2.94
N LYS A 129 -17.21 6.50 -2.57
CA LYS A 129 -18.46 6.57 -1.83
C LYS A 129 -18.22 6.40 -0.33
N ALA A 130 -18.73 7.34 0.47
CA ALA A 130 -18.78 7.21 1.93
C ALA A 130 -19.64 6.01 2.36
N PRO A 131 -19.45 5.47 3.59
CA PRO A 131 -20.33 4.43 4.09
C PRO A 131 -21.74 5.00 4.34
N GLU A 132 -22.76 4.16 4.17
CA GLU A 132 -24.16 4.55 4.38
C GLU A 132 -24.52 4.63 5.87
N ALA A 133 -23.83 3.88 6.72
CA ALA A 133 -24.00 3.87 8.16
C ALA A 133 -22.76 4.41 8.89
N ALA A 134 -22.94 4.83 10.14
CA ALA A 134 -21.83 5.15 11.03
C ALA A 134 -20.99 3.90 11.34
N ALA A 135 -19.81 4.13 11.91
CA ALA A 135 -18.94 3.05 12.39
C ALA A 135 -19.67 2.12 13.38
N PRO A 136 -19.30 0.82 13.43
CA PRO A 136 -19.86 -0.10 14.40
C PRO A 136 -19.63 0.39 15.84
N ALA A 137 -20.50 -0.02 16.76
CA ALA A 137 -20.45 0.41 18.16
C ALA A 137 -19.14 -0.02 18.87
N ASP A 138 -18.56 -1.15 18.47
CA ASP A 138 -17.40 -1.76 19.12
C ASP A 138 -16.55 -2.62 18.15
N ILE A 139 -15.47 -3.19 18.69
CA ILE A 139 -14.54 -4.06 17.96
C ILE A 139 -15.21 -5.33 17.44
N ASP A 140 -16.15 -5.91 18.20
CA ASP A 140 -16.83 -7.13 17.79
C ASP A 140 -17.71 -6.87 16.58
N GLY A 141 -18.38 -5.71 16.52
CA GLY A 141 -19.08 -5.23 15.33
C GLY A 141 -18.17 -5.08 14.11
N MET A 142 -16.98 -4.49 14.27
CA MET A 142 -15.98 -4.40 13.19
C MET A 142 -15.52 -5.79 12.73
N VAL A 143 -15.21 -6.70 13.66
CA VAL A 143 -14.78 -8.07 13.34
C VAL A 143 -15.90 -8.83 12.61
N GLY A 144 -17.15 -8.63 13.03
CA GLY A 144 -18.33 -9.21 12.38
C GLY A 144 -18.52 -8.76 10.93
N GLN A 145 -18.17 -7.52 10.59
CA GLN A 145 -18.21 -7.02 9.21
C GLN A 145 -17.06 -7.57 8.35
N GLY A 146 -15.95 -7.99 8.97
CA GLY A 146 -14.85 -8.64 8.27
C GLY A 146 -14.28 -7.80 7.13
N ALA A 147 -14.12 -8.41 5.95
CA ALA A 147 -13.58 -7.74 4.77
C ALA A 147 -14.49 -6.62 4.20
N ALA A 148 -15.77 -6.59 4.60
CA ALA A 148 -16.74 -5.58 4.21
C ALA A 148 -16.77 -4.36 5.15
N PHE A 149 -15.94 -4.34 6.20
CA PHE A 149 -15.77 -3.14 7.01
C PHE A 149 -15.23 -2.00 6.13
N TRP A 150 -15.99 -0.89 6.04
CA TRP A 150 -15.79 0.13 5.01
C TRP A 150 -14.33 0.61 4.83
N PRO A 151 -13.58 0.98 5.90
CA PRO A 151 -12.19 1.41 5.75
C PRO A 151 -11.28 0.34 5.15
N LEU A 152 -11.56 -0.95 5.39
CA LEU A 152 -10.79 -2.03 4.79
C LEU A 152 -11.21 -2.25 3.34
N GLN A 153 -12.51 -2.29 3.06
CA GLN A 153 -13.03 -2.55 1.72
C GLN A 153 -12.61 -1.46 0.74
N VAL A 154 -12.86 -0.19 1.07
CA VAL A 154 -12.56 0.93 0.16
C VAL A 154 -11.05 1.09 -0.08
N ALA A 155 -10.19 0.77 0.91
CA ALA A 155 -8.74 0.74 0.72
C ALA A 155 -8.32 -0.33 -0.30
N ARG A 156 -8.94 -1.52 -0.23
CA ARG A 156 -8.67 -2.63 -1.16
C ARG A 156 -9.11 -2.30 -2.57
N GLU A 157 -10.32 -1.77 -2.73
CA GLU A 157 -10.87 -1.36 -4.02
C GLU A 157 -10.05 -0.23 -4.63
N LEU A 158 -9.64 0.76 -3.84
CA LEU A 158 -8.80 1.86 -4.30
C LEU A 158 -7.40 1.39 -4.72
N ASP A 159 -6.75 0.52 -3.93
CA ASP A 159 -5.43 -0.03 -4.29
C ASP A 159 -5.50 -0.82 -5.61
N ASP A 160 -6.53 -1.65 -5.77
CA ASP A 160 -6.77 -2.43 -6.98
C ASP A 160 -7.05 -1.53 -8.20
N ALA A 161 -7.88 -0.49 -8.05
CA ALA A 161 -8.13 0.50 -9.10
C ALA A 161 -6.84 1.23 -9.53
N ILE A 162 -6.03 1.69 -8.58
CA ILE A 162 -4.76 2.36 -8.87
C ILE A 162 -3.78 1.41 -9.57
N LEU A 163 -3.68 0.16 -9.12
CA LEU A 163 -2.85 -0.86 -9.75
C LEU A 163 -3.29 -1.16 -11.18
N HIS A 164 -4.59 -1.30 -11.41
CA HIS A 164 -5.16 -1.51 -12.74
C HIS A 164 -4.82 -0.34 -13.67
N LEU A 165 -5.08 0.90 -13.23
CA LEU A 165 -4.82 2.11 -14.02
C LEU A 165 -3.34 2.28 -14.37
N ARG A 166 -2.43 1.89 -13.47
CA ARG A 166 -0.98 1.99 -13.70
C ARG A 166 -0.46 1.08 -14.80
N ILE A 167 -1.04 -0.11 -14.94
CA ILE A 167 -0.49 -1.18 -15.78
C ILE A 167 -1.30 -1.37 -17.05
N ASN A 168 -2.62 -1.24 -16.98
CA ASN A 168 -3.51 -1.50 -18.10
C ASN A 168 -3.92 -0.23 -18.84
N GLU A 169 -3.87 0.93 -18.16
CA GLU A 169 -4.32 2.22 -18.71
C GLU A 169 -3.18 3.20 -18.94
N LEU A 170 -2.23 2.77 -19.80
CA LEU A 170 -1.03 3.54 -20.11
C LEU A 170 -1.30 4.84 -20.89
N GLY A 171 -2.41 4.87 -21.66
CA GLY A 171 -2.83 6.05 -22.42
C GLY A 171 -3.49 7.14 -21.59
N ILE A 172 -3.97 6.83 -20.38
CA ILE A 172 -4.55 7.81 -19.45
C ILE A 172 -3.42 8.61 -18.82
N ALA A 173 -3.51 9.94 -18.85
CA ALA A 173 -2.47 10.83 -18.35
C ALA A 173 -2.81 11.42 -16.96
N MET A 174 -4.10 11.60 -16.68
CA MET A 174 -4.59 12.26 -15.47
C MET A 174 -5.56 11.38 -14.71
N LEU A 175 -5.39 11.34 -13.39
CA LEU A 175 -6.34 10.73 -12.46
C LEU A 175 -7.05 11.85 -11.69
N VAL A 176 -8.38 11.85 -11.72
CA VAL A 176 -9.21 12.81 -11.00
C VAL A 176 -9.88 12.12 -9.83
N PHE A 177 -9.64 12.57 -8.60
CA PHE A 177 -10.34 12.08 -7.42
C PHE A 177 -11.60 12.91 -7.15
N LYS A 178 -12.70 12.19 -6.94
CA LYS A 178 -13.95 12.70 -6.40
C LYS A 178 -14.39 11.84 -5.21
N SER A 179 -15.19 12.43 -4.33
CA SER A 179 -15.83 11.71 -3.24
C SER A 179 -17.29 12.13 -3.14
N HIS A 180 -18.13 11.24 -2.59
CA HIS A 180 -19.57 11.46 -2.46
C HIS A 180 -20.12 10.82 -1.19
N GLY A 181 -21.07 11.48 -0.53
CA GLY A 181 -21.86 10.90 0.57
C GLY A 181 -21.69 11.65 1.90
N ASP A 182 -22.06 11.01 3.00
CA ASP A 182 -22.09 11.68 4.31
C ASP A 182 -20.70 11.71 4.98
N ARG A 183 -20.22 12.94 5.22
CA ARG A 183 -18.97 13.22 5.94
C ARG A 183 -18.99 12.68 7.36
N ALA A 184 -20.14 12.72 8.05
CA ALA A 184 -20.25 12.25 9.43
C ALA A 184 -19.93 10.76 9.54
N ASN A 185 -20.34 9.97 8.56
CA ASN A 185 -20.04 8.54 8.52
C ASN A 185 -18.55 8.28 8.32
N VAL A 186 -17.88 9.02 7.44
CA VAL A 186 -16.41 8.91 7.27
C VAL A 186 -15.67 9.29 8.56
N VAL A 187 -16.03 10.42 9.18
CA VAL A 187 -15.43 10.86 10.45
C VAL A 187 -15.65 9.84 11.57
N SER A 188 -16.84 9.23 11.65
CA SER A 188 -17.12 8.19 12.66
C SER A 188 -16.20 6.98 12.51
N HIS A 189 -15.87 6.57 11.28
CA HIS A 189 -14.96 5.46 11.00
C HIS A 189 -13.52 5.82 11.35
N ASP A 190 -13.07 7.02 11.04
CA ASP A 190 -11.73 7.47 11.42
C ASP A 190 -11.57 7.57 12.95
N ALA A 191 -12.58 8.12 13.63
CA ALA A 191 -12.61 8.17 15.09
C ALA A 191 -12.58 6.76 15.70
N PHE A 192 -13.33 5.80 15.13
CA PHE A 192 -13.30 4.41 15.55
C PHE A 192 -11.90 3.78 15.38
N LEU A 193 -11.24 4.00 14.24
CA LEU A 193 -9.88 3.49 14.00
C LEU A 193 -8.84 4.12 14.93
N GLU A 194 -9.01 5.38 15.30
CA GLU A 194 -8.09 6.06 16.23
C GLU A 194 -8.30 5.57 17.66
N ALA A 195 -9.55 5.49 18.12
CA ALA A 195 -9.91 5.00 19.46
C ALA A 195 -9.42 3.56 19.69
N ASN A 196 -9.47 2.73 18.65
CA ASN A 196 -9.15 1.30 18.74
C ASN A 196 -7.77 0.92 18.16
N LYS A 197 -6.86 1.89 17.99
CA LYS A 197 -5.59 1.70 17.27
C LYS A 197 -4.63 0.63 17.78
N ALA A 198 -4.80 0.22 19.04
CA ALA A 198 -4.04 -0.86 19.65
C ALA A 198 -4.51 -2.25 19.19
N HIS A 199 -5.74 -2.37 18.70
CA HIS A 199 -6.27 -3.63 18.18
C HIS A 199 -5.56 -4.00 16.87
N TRP A 200 -5.15 -5.26 16.74
CA TRP A 200 -4.30 -5.72 15.64
C TRP A 200 -4.92 -5.45 14.26
N LEU A 201 -6.22 -5.70 14.11
CA LEU A 201 -6.90 -5.53 12.82
C LEU A 201 -7.02 -4.05 12.44
N VAL A 202 -7.31 -3.18 13.41
CA VAL A 202 -7.34 -1.74 13.21
C VAL A 202 -5.96 -1.23 12.79
N ASN A 203 -4.91 -1.72 13.46
CA ASN A 203 -3.53 -1.40 13.11
C ASN A 203 -3.17 -1.83 11.67
N GLU A 204 -3.59 -3.04 11.25
CA GLU A 204 -3.39 -3.51 9.88
C GLU A 204 -4.14 -2.67 8.84
N ILE A 205 -5.38 -2.27 9.12
CA ILE A 205 -6.18 -1.40 8.25
C ILE A 205 -5.50 -0.03 8.08
N ARG A 206 -5.06 0.58 9.18
CA ARG A 206 -4.32 1.86 9.14
C ARG A 206 -3.03 1.74 8.35
N HIS A 207 -2.27 0.66 8.54
CA HIS A 207 -1.05 0.42 7.78
C HIS A 207 -1.32 0.10 6.31
N TYR A 208 -2.47 -0.47 5.97
CA TYR A 208 -2.87 -0.66 4.60
C TYR A 208 -3.15 0.68 3.92
N TRP A 209 -3.98 1.54 4.52
CA TRP A 209 -4.19 2.90 4.02
C TRP A 209 -2.87 3.66 3.80
N LYS A 210 -1.94 3.57 4.76
CA LYS A 210 -0.60 4.15 4.60
C LYS A 210 0.13 3.64 3.34
N ARG A 211 -0.03 2.37 2.98
CA ARG A 211 0.57 1.79 1.75
C ARG A 211 -0.15 2.24 0.49
N VAL A 212 -1.48 2.31 0.52
CA VAL A 212 -2.31 2.78 -0.61
C VAL A 212 -1.99 4.24 -0.93
N LEU A 213 -2.01 5.12 0.07
CA LEU A 213 -1.72 6.54 -0.12
C LEU A 213 -0.30 6.76 -0.66
N LYS A 214 0.70 6.05 -0.11
CA LYS A 214 2.07 6.06 -0.67
C LYS A 214 2.15 5.59 -2.11
N ARG A 215 1.30 4.66 -2.53
CA ARG A 215 1.25 4.21 -3.92
C ARG A 215 0.72 5.32 -4.82
N ILE A 216 -0.30 6.04 -4.36
CA ILE A 216 -0.86 7.20 -5.06
C ILE A 216 0.23 8.25 -5.26
N ASP A 217 0.98 8.61 -4.21
CA ASP A 217 2.07 9.60 -4.28
C ASP A 217 3.14 9.28 -5.35
N VAL A 218 3.45 7.99 -5.54
CA VAL A 218 4.48 7.54 -6.50
C VAL A 218 3.89 7.03 -7.82
N THR A 219 2.62 7.33 -8.09
CA THR A 219 1.98 6.98 -9.36
C THR A 219 2.37 7.99 -10.43
N SER A 220 2.85 7.51 -11.57
CA SER A 220 3.34 8.34 -12.68
C SER A 220 2.19 8.89 -13.53
N ARG A 221 1.28 9.65 -12.91
CA ARG A 221 0.14 10.34 -13.53
C ARG A 221 -0.06 11.68 -12.84
N THR A 222 -0.63 12.66 -13.55
CA THR A 222 -1.09 13.89 -12.90
C THR A 222 -2.29 13.58 -12.02
N LEU A 223 -2.26 14.02 -10.78
CA LEU A 223 -3.33 13.82 -9.80
C LEU A 223 -4.08 15.14 -9.60
N VAL A 224 -5.40 15.10 -9.78
CA VAL A 224 -6.28 16.25 -9.52
C VAL A 224 -7.38 15.83 -8.57
N THR A 225 -7.70 16.65 -7.58
CA THR A 225 -8.86 16.42 -6.71
C THR A 225 -9.89 17.52 -6.88
N LEU A 226 -11.16 17.15 -7.09
CA LEU A 226 -12.26 18.07 -7.26
C LEU A 226 -13.20 17.98 -6.05
N VAL A 227 -13.19 19.03 -5.22
CA VAL A 227 -14.03 19.15 -4.02
C VAL A 227 -15.31 19.90 -4.41
N GLU A 228 -16.36 19.13 -4.69
CA GLU A 228 -17.64 19.59 -5.22
C GLU A 228 -18.78 19.45 -4.18
N PRO A 229 -19.95 20.08 -4.40
CA PRO A 229 -21.09 19.91 -3.49
C PRO A 229 -21.43 18.43 -3.31
N GLY A 230 -21.57 18.00 -2.06
CA GLY A 230 -21.78 16.59 -1.71
C GLY A 230 -20.52 15.73 -1.60
N SER A 231 -19.33 16.32 -1.78
CA SER A 231 -18.08 15.63 -1.49
C SER A 231 -17.86 15.36 -0.01
N CYS A 232 -17.13 14.28 0.28
CA CYS A 232 -16.84 13.80 1.62
C CYS A 232 -15.34 13.62 1.89
N PHE A 233 -14.52 14.55 1.37
CA PHE A 233 -13.08 14.62 1.63
C PHE A 233 -12.76 15.10 3.06
N VAL A 234 -13.01 14.23 4.03
CA VAL A 234 -12.73 14.44 5.46
C VAL A 234 -11.85 13.31 6.00
N GLY A 235 -11.04 13.62 7.01
CA GLY A 235 -10.17 12.64 7.67
C GLY A 235 -9.31 11.86 6.67
N THR A 236 -9.39 10.53 6.65
CA THR A 236 -8.59 9.67 5.75
C THR A 236 -8.79 10.02 4.28
N LEU A 237 -10.00 10.40 3.85
CA LEU A 237 -10.24 10.77 2.45
C LEU A 237 -9.65 12.13 2.09
N ALA A 238 -9.46 13.04 3.06
CA ALA A 238 -8.83 14.34 2.82
C ALA A 238 -7.36 14.20 2.37
N GLU A 239 -6.70 13.08 2.69
CA GLU A 239 -5.34 12.78 2.20
C GLU A 239 -5.25 12.79 0.66
N LEU A 240 -6.34 12.47 -0.05
CA LEU A 240 -6.38 12.54 -1.52
C LEU A 240 -6.39 13.98 -2.05
N VAL A 241 -6.89 14.93 -1.25
CA VAL A 241 -6.80 16.37 -1.56
C VAL A 241 -5.36 16.85 -1.38
N PHE A 242 -4.66 16.33 -0.37
CA PHE A 242 -3.28 16.71 -0.05
C PHE A 242 -2.24 16.05 -0.95
N ALA A 243 -2.50 14.83 -1.42
CA ALA A 243 -1.63 14.09 -2.33
C ALA A 243 -1.72 14.56 -3.79
N ALA A 244 -2.79 15.28 -4.16
CA ALA A 244 -2.98 15.72 -5.53
C ALA A 244 -2.01 16.84 -5.94
N ASP A 245 -1.58 16.83 -7.21
CA ASP A 245 -0.78 17.93 -7.78
C ASP A 245 -1.57 19.25 -7.75
N ARG A 246 -2.90 19.16 -7.95
CA ARG A 246 -3.83 20.28 -7.83
C ARG A 246 -5.15 19.84 -7.21
N SER A 247 -5.67 20.69 -6.33
CA SER A 247 -6.99 20.52 -5.73
C SER A 247 -7.83 21.76 -5.99
N TYR A 248 -9.03 21.58 -6.52
CA TYR A 248 -9.98 22.66 -6.78
C TYR A 248 -11.22 22.44 -5.92
N MET A 249 -11.56 23.45 -5.13
CA MET A 249 -12.77 23.45 -4.30
C MET A 249 -13.76 24.47 -4.84
N LEU A 250 -14.97 24.02 -5.12
CA LEU A 250 -16.04 24.93 -5.52
C LEU A 250 -16.42 25.81 -4.33
N ILE A 251 -16.37 27.13 -4.53
CA ILE A 251 -16.92 28.08 -3.57
C ILE A 251 -18.40 28.28 -3.89
N GLY A 252 -19.28 27.92 -2.96
CA GLY A 252 -20.73 28.09 -3.10
C GLY A 252 -21.45 26.85 -3.63
N GLN A 253 -22.59 27.07 -4.28
CA GLN A 253 -23.45 26.00 -4.80
C GLN A 253 -23.43 25.98 -6.33
N LYS A 254 -23.64 24.80 -6.90
CA LYS A 254 -23.87 24.66 -8.34
C LYS A 254 -25.34 25.02 -8.64
N GLN A 255 -25.58 25.78 -9.70
CA GLN A 255 -26.94 26.13 -10.11
C GLN A 255 -27.74 24.84 -10.39
N GLY A 256 -28.90 24.69 -9.73
CA GLY A 256 -29.74 23.50 -9.83
C GLY A 256 -29.32 22.32 -8.93
N ASP A 257 -28.32 22.50 -8.06
CA ASP A 257 -27.90 21.50 -7.07
C ASP A 257 -28.41 21.90 -5.66
N ASN A 258 -29.20 21.03 -5.04
CA ASN A 258 -29.78 21.27 -3.71
C ASN A 258 -28.84 20.90 -2.56
N ARG A 259 -27.63 20.40 -2.85
CA ARG A 259 -26.65 20.04 -1.83
C ARG A 259 -25.99 21.29 -1.24
N PRO A 260 -25.56 21.24 0.03
CA PRO A 260 -24.84 22.35 0.63
C PRO A 260 -23.50 22.59 -0.10
N PRO A 261 -22.94 23.82 -0.03
CA PRO A 261 -21.59 24.08 -0.48
C PRO A 261 -20.58 23.08 0.10
N PRO A 262 -19.47 22.81 -0.61
CA PRO A 262 -18.39 22.03 -0.04
C PRO A 262 -17.84 22.74 1.21
N ALA A 263 -17.53 21.97 2.25
CA ALA A 263 -16.98 22.46 3.51
C ALA A 263 -16.00 21.44 4.10
#